data_AF-A0A1B9GHR4-F1
#
_entry.id   AF-A0A1B9GHR4-F1
#
_cell.length_a   1.000
_cell.length_b   1.000
_cell.length_c   1.000
_cell.angle_alpha   90.00
_cell.angle_beta   90.00
_cell.angle_gamma   90.00
#
_symmetry.space_group_name_H-M   'P 1'
#
loop_
_entity.id
_entity.type
_entity.pdbx_description
1 polymer ?
#
loop_
_entity_poly.entity_id
_entity_poly.type
_entity_poly.pdbx_seq_one_letter_code
_entity_poly.pdbx_strand_id
1 'polypeptide(L)'
;MAPFPPALKAAARSAYRAMMRASRVTFQGDPARHLQMVTAVRQTFSSPSLTPPPPGSASTVTRDAPSEPLVEEIEESEIAKRIEEWQEAARYLRKNIVQGVLDERGNWKLRVTDQTELGDNASIKNPPKLPTTPFPNRNRRKCGDAKPAPAAKA
;
A
#
# COMPACT_ATOMS: atom_id res chain seq x y z
N MET A 1 -23.95 19.80 13.70
CA MET A 1 -22.66 19.12 13.52
C MET A 1 -21.95 19.12 14.86
N ALA A 2 -21.79 17.97 15.50
CA ALA A 2 -21.07 17.89 16.77
C ALA A 2 -19.61 18.33 16.58
N PRO A 3 -19.02 19.08 17.53
CA PRO A 3 -17.63 19.50 17.43
C PRO A 3 -16.70 18.29 17.57
N PHE A 4 -15.62 18.25 16.78
CA PHE A 4 -14.63 17.18 16.86
C PHE A 4 -13.95 17.13 18.25
N PRO A 5 -13.82 15.94 18.87
CA PRO A 5 -13.32 15.78 20.23
C PRO A 5 -11.92 16.40 20.40
N PRO A 6 -11.70 17.29 21.39
CA PRO A 6 -10.44 18.02 21.52
C PRO A 6 -9.24 17.12 21.84
N ALA A 7 -9.46 16.03 22.60
CA ALA A 7 -8.42 15.07 22.97
C ALA A 7 -7.77 14.41 21.73
N LEU A 8 -8.58 14.06 20.72
CA LEU A 8 -8.11 13.37 19.51
C LEU A 8 -7.50 14.31 18.46
N LYS A 9 -7.56 15.64 18.64
CA LYS A 9 -7.09 16.60 17.62
C LYS A 9 -5.60 16.46 17.33
N ALA A 10 -4.79 16.23 18.37
CA ALA A 10 -3.34 16.07 18.20
C ALA A 10 -3.01 14.79 17.41
N ALA A 11 -3.69 13.68 17.73
CA ALA A 11 -3.53 12.40 17.05
C ALA A 11 -4.02 12.45 15.60
N ALA A 12 -5.15 13.10 15.33
CA ALA A 12 -5.64 13.31 13.97
C ALA A 12 -4.66 14.14 13.13
N ARG A 13 -4.10 15.22 13.70
CA ARG A 13 -3.07 16.04 13.03
C ARG A 13 -1.80 15.24 12.73
N SER A 14 -1.35 14.39 13.65
CA SER A 14 -0.16 13.57 13.43
C SER A 14 -0.40 12.55 12.30
N ALA A 15 -1.56 11.90 12.27
CA ALA A 15 -2.00 10.99 11.22
C ALA A 15 -2.07 11.69 9.85
N TYR A 16 -2.73 12.85 9.77
CA TYR A 16 -2.78 13.67 8.55
C TYR A 16 -1.38 14.01 8.01
N ARG A 17 -0.48 14.49 8.88
CA ARG A 17 0.90 14.79 8.49
C ARG A 17 1.68 13.55 8.09
N ALA A 18 1.41 12.39 8.69
CA ALA A 18 2.05 11.13 8.31
C ALA A 18 1.61 10.70 6.90
N MET A 19 0.31 10.75 6.62
CA MET A 19 -0.28 10.42 5.33
C MET A 19 0.21 11.35 4.21
N MET A 20 0.20 12.66 4.43
CA MET A 20 0.71 13.65 3.47
C MET A 20 2.19 13.45 3.14
N ARG A 21 3.01 13.14 4.16
CA ARG A 21 4.43 12.84 3.97
C ARG A 21 4.63 11.51 3.22
N ALA A 22 3.84 10.48 3.56
CA ALA A 22 3.89 9.19 2.86
C ALA A 22 3.54 9.35 1.38
N SER A 23 2.42 10.01 1.08
CA SER A 23 1.97 10.30 -0.28
C SER A 23 3.05 11.01 -1.12
N ARG A 24 3.74 12.00 -0.54
CA ARG A 24 4.80 12.72 -1.24
C ARG A 24 5.98 11.81 -1.62
N VAL A 25 6.36 10.90 -0.73
CA VAL A 25 7.47 9.95 -0.98
C VAL A 25 7.05 8.91 -2.01
N THR A 26 5.84 8.37 -1.89
CA THR A 26 5.34 7.30 -2.77
C THR A 26 4.93 7.77 -4.14
N PHE A 27 4.61 9.05 -4.35
CA PHE A 27 4.13 9.59 -5.63
C PHE A 27 5.04 10.65 -6.25
N GLN A 28 6.33 10.68 -5.90
CA GLN A 28 7.26 11.74 -6.33
C GLN A 28 7.38 11.88 -7.86
N GLY A 29 7.22 10.80 -8.63
CA GLY A 29 7.25 10.81 -10.09
C GLY A 29 5.91 11.05 -10.79
N ASP A 30 4.80 11.13 -10.04
CA ASP A 30 3.45 11.26 -10.57
C ASP A 30 2.68 12.37 -9.84
N PRO A 31 2.81 13.63 -10.31
CA PRO A 31 2.19 14.76 -9.64
C PRO A 31 0.66 14.72 -9.71
N ALA A 32 0.07 14.17 -10.76
CA ALA A 32 -1.38 14.08 -10.93
C ALA A 32 -1.99 13.16 -9.87
N ARG A 33 -1.41 11.97 -9.68
CA ARG A 33 -1.86 11.02 -8.65
C ARG A 33 -1.59 11.51 -7.25
N HIS A 34 -0.45 12.18 -7.01
CA HIS A 34 -0.18 12.83 -5.74
C HIS A 34 -1.26 13.87 -5.40
N LEU A 35 -1.63 14.74 -6.35
CA LEU A 35 -2.66 15.76 -6.14
C LEU A 35 -4.03 15.15 -5.84
N GLN A 36 -4.45 14.13 -6.59
CA GLN A 36 -5.71 13.42 -6.33
C GLN A 36 -5.77 12.81 -4.94
N MET A 37 -4.66 12.25 -4.46
CA MET A 37 -4.60 11.71 -3.11
C MET A 37 -4.65 12.83 -2.07
N VAL A 38 -3.91 13.91 -2.28
CA VAL A 38 -3.90 15.06 -1.35
C VAL A 38 -5.29 15.70 -1.23
N THR A 39 -6.01 15.87 -2.34
CA THR A 39 -7.37 16.42 -2.31
C THR A 39 -8.33 15.51 -1.56
N ALA A 40 -8.28 14.20 -1.80
CA ALA A 40 -9.08 13.23 -1.08
C ALA A 40 -8.78 13.27 0.43
N VAL A 41 -7.50 13.19 0.82
CA VAL A 41 -7.08 13.24 2.24
C VAL A 41 -7.55 14.55 2.89
N ARG A 42 -7.42 15.69 2.23
CA ARG A 42 -7.93 16.96 2.77
C ARG A 42 -9.44 16.95 2.99
N GLN A 43 -10.20 16.36 2.07
CA GLN A 43 -11.66 16.21 2.21
C GLN A 43 -12.01 15.30 3.40
N THR A 44 -11.30 14.17 3.57
CA THR A 44 -11.53 13.25 4.71
C THR A 44 -11.29 13.91 6.06
N PHE A 45 -10.14 14.59 6.22
CA PHE A 45 -9.78 15.22 7.49
C PHE A 45 -10.52 16.54 7.74
N SER A 46 -11.21 17.08 6.74
CA SER A 46 -12.14 18.19 6.90
C SER A 46 -13.49 17.75 7.44
N SER A 47 -13.88 16.48 7.28
CA SER A 47 -15.11 15.95 7.87
C SER A 47 -14.85 15.55 9.33
N PRO A 48 -15.81 15.80 10.25
CA PRO A 48 -15.66 15.41 11.66
C PRO A 48 -15.64 13.88 11.84
N SER A 49 -16.12 13.15 10.83
CA SER A 49 -16.24 11.70 10.79
C SER A 49 -14.97 10.99 10.30
N LEU A 50 -14.00 11.71 9.70
CA LEU A 50 -12.80 11.14 9.07
C LEU A 50 -13.13 10.06 8.01
N THR A 51 -14.30 10.18 7.37
CA THR A 51 -14.75 9.23 6.34
C THR A 51 -14.04 9.46 5.01
N PRO A 52 -13.53 8.40 4.35
CA PRO A 52 -13.04 8.48 2.98
C PRO A 52 -14.18 8.86 2.02
N PRO A 53 -13.95 9.77 1.04
CA PRO A 53 -14.91 9.95 -0.03
C PRO A 53 -15.04 8.64 -0.82
N PRO A 54 -16.24 8.29 -1.30
CA PRO A 54 -16.43 7.07 -2.06
C PRO A 54 -15.56 7.06 -3.34
N PRO A 55 -15.00 5.90 -3.73
CA PRO A 55 -14.18 5.79 -4.92
C PRO A 55 -15.01 6.12 -6.17
N GLY A 56 -14.56 7.12 -6.93
CA GLY A 56 -15.30 7.67 -8.09
C GLY A 56 -15.73 9.13 -7.92
N SER A 57 -15.72 9.68 -6.71
CA SER A 57 -16.04 11.09 -6.45
C SER A 57 -14.86 12.05 -6.71
N ALA A 58 -13.97 11.71 -7.66
CA ALA A 58 -12.84 12.58 -8.00
C ALA A 58 -13.26 13.88 -8.71
N SER A 59 -14.51 14.03 -9.18
CA SER A 59 -15.04 15.28 -9.74
C SER A 59 -16.55 15.21 -9.94
N THR A 60 -17.33 15.48 -8.90
CA THR A 60 -18.63 16.18 -8.95
C THR A 60 -19.21 16.19 -7.54
N VAL A 61 -18.99 17.28 -6.81
CA VAL A 61 -19.97 17.68 -5.80
C VAL A 61 -21.16 18.24 -6.58
N THR A 62 -22.02 17.36 -7.11
CA THR A 62 -23.41 17.71 -7.40
C THR A 62 -24.06 17.92 -6.04
N ARG A 63 -24.41 19.16 -5.74
CA ARG A 63 -24.97 19.61 -4.46
C ARG A 63 -26.37 19.08 -4.13
N ASP A 64 -26.96 18.22 -4.96
CA ASP A 64 -28.38 17.86 -4.88
C ASP A 64 -28.63 16.33 -4.83
N ALA A 65 -28.03 15.63 -3.88
CA ALA A 65 -28.56 14.35 -3.44
C ALA A 65 -29.15 14.53 -2.03
N PRO A 66 -30.44 14.24 -1.80
CA PRO A 66 -30.99 14.21 -0.45
C PRO A 66 -30.42 12.98 0.27
N SER A 67 -29.21 13.10 0.80
CA SER A 67 -28.70 12.18 1.79
C SER A 67 -29.49 12.46 3.07
N GLU A 68 -30.40 11.55 3.40
CA GLU A 68 -31.05 11.54 4.71
C GLU A 68 -29.98 11.73 5.80
N PRO A 69 -30.17 12.67 6.75
CA PRO A 69 -29.22 12.90 7.81
C PRO A 69 -29.36 11.77 8.83
N LEU A 70 -28.80 10.61 8.52
CA LEU A 70 -28.36 9.68 9.56
C LEU A 70 -27.19 10.38 10.25
N VAL A 71 -27.54 11.17 11.26
CA VAL A 71 -26.60 11.73 12.24
C VAL A 71 -26.08 10.53 13.01
N GLU A 72 -25.14 9.81 12.41
CA GLU A 72 -24.33 8.84 13.14
C GLU A 72 -23.48 9.66 14.10
N GLU A 73 -23.91 9.72 15.36
CA GLU A 73 -23.09 10.13 16.48
C GLU A 73 -21.96 9.11 16.59
N ILE A 74 -20.90 9.34 15.82
CA ILE A 74 -19.74 8.46 15.81
C ILE A 74 -19.08 8.61 17.18
N GLU A 75 -19.10 7.51 17.93
CA GLU A 75 -18.48 7.40 19.24
C GLU A 75 -17.00 7.79 19.17
N GLU A 76 -16.49 8.43 20.23
CA GLU A 76 -15.10 8.88 20.30
C GLU A 76 -14.11 7.71 20.09
N SER A 77 -14.50 6.51 20.51
CA SER A 77 -13.72 5.28 20.32
C SER A 77 -13.56 4.88 18.84
N GLU A 78 -14.55 5.13 18.00
CA GLU A 78 -14.49 4.83 16.57
C GLU A 78 -13.60 5.84 15.84
N ILE A 79 -13.67 7.10 16.23
CA ILE A 79 -12.77 8.14 15.71
C ILE A 79 -11.32 7.79 16.02
N ALA A 80 -11.04 7.30 17.23
CA ALA A 80 -9.70 6.84 17.61
C ALA A 80 -9.20 5.69 16.73
N LYS A 81 -10.04 4.67 16.48
CA LYS A 81 -9.71 3.56 15.57
C LYS A 81 -9.42 4.05 14.16
N ARG A 82 -10.26 4.94 13.61
CA ARG A 82 -10.04 5.54 12.29
C ARG A 82 -8.71 6.28 12.22
N ILE A 83 -8.35 7.05 13.26
CA ILE A 83 -7.05 7.74 13.32
C ILE A 83 -5.89 6.73 13.25
N GLU A 84 -5.99 5.61 13.95
CA GLU A 84 -5.00 4.54 13.92
C GLU A 84 -4.90 3.88 12.54
N GLU A 85 -6.05 3.55 11.92
CA GLU A 85 -6.13 3.04 10.54
C GLU A 85 -5.42 3.98 9.55
N TRP A 86 -5.63 5.29 9.69
CA TRP A 86 -4.95 6.29 8.86
C TRP A 86 -3.42 6.32 9.10
N GLN A 87 -2.96 6.09 10.33
CA GLN A 87 -1.53 5.96 10.62
C GLN A 87 -0.93 4.68 10.05
N GLU A 88 -1.68 3.57 10.09
CA GLU A 88 -1.29 2.30 9.49
C GLU A 88 -1.24 2.39 7.97
N ALA A 89 -2.24 2.98 7.34
CA ALA A 89 -2.25 3.24 5.91
C ALA A 89 -1.02 4.09 5.51
N ALA A 90 -0.65 5.11 6.29
CA ALA A 90 0.54 5.91 6.03
C ALA A 90 1.84 5.10 6.14
N ARG A 91 1.93 4.17 7.10
CA ARG A 91 3.05 3.22 7.21
C ARG A 91 3.07 2.26 6.03
N TYR A 92 1.92 1.72 5.66
CA TYR A 92 1.74 0.79 4.55
C TYR A 92 2.22 1.39 3.24
N LEU A 93 1.81 2.62 2.92
CA LEU A 93 2.23 3.32 1.71
C LEU A 93 3.75 3.42 1.60
N ARG A 94 4.45 3.80 2.68
CA ARG A 94 5.92 3.95 2.65
C ARG A 94 6.65 2.60 2.56
N LYS A 95 6.10 1.58 3.21
CA LYS A 95 6.74 0.28 3.35
C LYS A 95 6.53 -0.61 2.13
N ASN A 96 5.32 -0.58 1.56
CA ASN A 96 4.87 -1.57 0.58
C ASN A 96 4.76 -1.02 -0.84
N ILE A 97 4.58 0.30 -1.02
CA ILE A 97 4.43 0.88 -2.35
C ILE A 97 5.76 1.44 -2.84
N VAL A 98 6.25 0.88 -3.93
CA VAL A 98 7.42 1.35 -4.68
C VAL A 98 7.01 1.79 -6.07
N GLN A 99 7.68 2.83 -6.60
CA GLN A 99 7.44 3.30 -7.96
C GLN A 99 8.51 2.77 -8.90
N GLY A 100 8.09 2.29 -10.08
CA GLY A 100 8.98 2.10 -11.22
C GLY A 100 9.24 3.44 -11.90
N VAL A 101 10.50 3.76 -12.15
CA VAL A 101 10.90 4.92 -12.96
C VAL A 101 11.58 4.44 -14.21
N LEU A 102 11.13 4.99 -15.34
CA LEU A 102 11.72 4.72 -16.64
C LEU A 102 13.08 5.41 -16.73
N ASP A 103 14.10 4.62 -17.03
CA ASP A 103 15.45 5.07 -17.32
C ASP A 103 15.56 5.49 -18.79
N GLU A 104 16.58 6.28 -19.14
CA GLU A 104 16.80 6.81 -20.49
C GLU A 104 16.93 5.71 -21.56
N ARG A 105 17.33 4.52 -21.13
CA ARG A 105 17.52 3.33 -21.97
C ARG A 105 16.23 2.52 -22.19
N GLY A 106 15.10 2.96 -21.66
CA GLY A 106 13.82 2.25 -21.74
C GLY A 106 13.61 1.16 -20.67
N ASN A 107 14.52 1.06 -19.69
CA ASN A 107 14.43 0.09 -18.60
C ASN A 107 13.67 0.67 -17.40
N TRP A 108 12.88 -0.14 -16.69
CA TRP A 108 12.20 0.30 -15.48
C TRP A 108 13.04 -0.01 -14.24
N LYS A 109 13.43 1.03 -13.50
CA LYS A 109 14.12 0.91 -12.21
C LYS A 109 13.15 1.15 -11.07
N LEU A 110 13.04 0.20 -10.14
CA LEU A 110 12.25 0.38 -8.92
C LEU A 110 12.95 1.35 -7.95
N ARG A 111 12.21 2.32 -7.43
CA ARG A 111 12.64 3.22 -6.36
C ARG A 111 12.35 2.58 -4.99
N VAL A 112 13.28 1.72 -4.56
CA VAL A 112 13.30 1.16 -3.21
C VAL A 112 13.89 2.21 -2.25
N THR A 113 13.27 2.43 -1.09
CA THR A 113 13.73 3.41 -0.09
C THR A 113 14.11 2.69 1.20
N ASP A 114 14.81 3.35 2.12
CA ASP A 114 15.23 2.69 3.37
C ASP A 114 14.07 2.18 4.22
N GLN A 115 12.88 2.75 4.04
CA GLN A 115 11.67 2.36 4.77
C GLN A 115 10.87 1.27 4.07
N THR A 116 11.22 0.87 2.85
CA THR A 116 10.49 -0.19 2.16
C THR A 116 10.86 -1.54 2.77
N GLU A 117 9.84 -2.29 3.17
CA GLU A 117 10.04 -3.62 3.74
C GLU A 117 10.46 -4.58 2.63
N LEU A 118 11.72 -5.02 2.67
CA LEU A 118 12.17 -6.15 1.88
C LEU A 118 11.73 -7.42 2.60
N GLY A 119 10.79 -8.15 2.01
CA GLY A 119 10.39 -9.44 2.54
C GLY A 119 11.57 -10.41 2.58
N ASP A 120 11.64 -11.21 3.64
CA ASP A 120 12.58 -12.32 3.72
C ASP A 120 12.23 -13.36 2.65
N ASN A 121 12.87 -13.25 1.49
CA ASN A 121 12.73 -14.18 0.36
C ASN A 121 13.26 -15.60 0.67
N ALA A 122 13.37 -15.99 1.94
CA ALA A 122 13.88 -17.27 2.41
C ALA A 122 13.01 -18.45 1.96
N SER A 123 11.68 -18.28 1.91
CA SER A 123 10.74 -19.32 1.48
C SER A 123 10.88 -19.70 0.00
N ILE A 124 11.26 -18.75 -0.87
CA ILE A 124 11.50 -19.01 -2.30
C ILE A 124 12.71 -19.94 -2.50
N LYS A 125 13.70 -19.87 -1.61
CA LYS A 125 14.90 -20.71 -1.68
C LYS A 125 14.62 -22.15 -1.24
N ASN A 126 13.63 -22.35 -0.39
CA ASN A 126 13.23 -23.66 0.14
C ASN A 126 11.72 -23.91 -0.11
N PRO A 127 11.29 -24.10 -1.36
CA PRO A 127 9.89 -24.35 -1.65
C PRO A 127 9.42 -25.65 -0.97
N PRO A 128 8.17 -25.72 -0.47
CA PRO A 128 7.62 -26.94 0.10
C PRO A 128 7.62 -28.05 -0.97
N LYS A 129 8.02 -29.26 -0.57
CA LYS A 129 8.00 -30.42 -1.46
C LYS A 129 6.54 -30.66 -1.87
N LEU A 130 6.28 -30.63 -3.18
CA LEU A 130 4.95 -30.92 -3.72
C LEU A 130 4.46 -32.28 -3.18
N PRO A 131 3.15 -32.43 -2.90
CA PRO A 131 2.59 -33.68 -2.43
C PRO A 131 2.94 -34.80 -3.41
N THR A 132 3.24 -35.98 -2.87
CA THR A 132 3.62 -37.15 -3.68
C THR A 132 2.42 -37.57 -4.53
N THR A 133 2.35 -37.06 -5.75
CA THR A 133 1.40 -37.56 -6.73
C THR A 133 1.75 -39.01 -7.06
N PRO A 134 0.78 -39.89 -7.38
CA PRO A 134 1.03 -41.28 -7.80
C PRO A 134 1.92 -41.41 -9.06
N PHE A 135 2.25 -40.30 -9.71
CA PHE A 135 3.09 -40.22 -10.90
C PHE A 135 4.55 -39.92 -10.49
N PRO A 136 5.44 -40.92 -10.47
CA PRO A 136 6.80 -40.79 -9.90
C PRO A 136 7.77 -39.89 -10.69
N ASN A 137 7.42 -39.46 -11.90
CA ASN A 137 8.38 -38.83 -12.83
C ASN A 137 8.22 -37.32 -13.03
N ARG A 138 7.31 -36.63 -12.33
CA ARG A 138 7.09 -35.19 -12.57
C ARG A 138 8.16 -34.28 -11.92
N ASN A 139 8.83 -34.75 -10.87
CA ASN A 139 9.81 -33.98 -10.10
C ASN A 139 11.27 -34.16 -10.56
N ARG A 140 11.51 -34.85 -11.68
CA ARG A 140 12.85 -35.22 -12.15
C ARG A 140 13.49 -34.21 -13.12
N ARG A 141 13.06 -32.94 -13.11
CA ARG A 141 13.79 -31.86 -13.80
C ARG A 141 14.89 -31.32 -12.90
N LYS A 142 15.90 -32.17 -12.65
CA LYS A 142 17.18 -31.74 -12.08
C LYS A 142 18.12 -31.43 -13.25
N CYS A 143 18.02 -30.20 -13.77
CA CYS A 143 19.12 -29.64 -14.54
C CYS A 143 20.21 -29.30 -13.53
N GLY A 144 21.23 -30.15 -13.36
CA GLY A 144 22.31 -29.85 -12.42
C GLY A 144 23.38 -30.93 -12.22
N ASP A 145 23.07 -32.22 -12.34
CA ASP A 145 24.04 -33.28 -12.03
C ASP A 145 24.34 -34.17 -13.25
N ALA A 146 24.85 -33.57 -14.33
CA ALA A 146 25.59 -34.33 -15.33
C ALA A 146 27.07 -34.27 -14.96
N LYS A 147 27.57 -35.33 -14.32
CA LYS A 147 29.01 -35.51 -14.07
C LYS A 147 29.75 -35.45 -15.42
N PRO A 148 30.79 -34.63 -15.60
CA PRO A 148 31.48 -34.57 -16.89
C PRO A 148 32.11 -35.93 -17.20
N ALA A 149 31.86 -36.41 -18.43
CA ALA A 149 32.39 -37.68 -18.92
C ALA A 149 33.92 -37.68 -18.86
N PRO A 150 34.57 -38.80 -18.49
CA PRO A 150 36.03 -38.86 -18.44
C PRO A 150 36.61 -38.69 -19.84
N ALA A 151 37.59 -37.79 -19.96
CA ALA A 151 38.31 -37.54 -21.20
C ALA A 151 39.00 -38.82 -21.68
N ALA A 152 38.68 -39.25 -22.90
CA ALA A 152 39.42 -40.29 -23.59
C ALA A 152 40.86 -39.79 -23.82
N LYS A 153 41.84 -40.49 -23.24
CA LYS A 153 43.25 -40.32 -23.60
C LYS A 153 43.52 -41.10 -24.89
N ALA A 154 44.43 -40.53 -25.68
CA ALA A 154 44.86 -40.89 -27.03
C ALA A 154 45.11 -42.38 -27.28
#